data_AF-A0A9E0PEC4-F1
#
_entry.id   AF-A0A9E0PEC4-F1
#
_cell.length_a   1.000
_cell.length_b   1.000
_cell.length_c   1.000
_cell.angle_alpha   90.00
_cell.angle_beta   90.00
_cell.angle_gamma   90.00
#
_symmetry.space_group_name_H-M   'P 1'
#
loop_
_entity.id
_entity.type
_entity.pdbx_description
1 polymer ?
#
loop_
_entity_poly.entity_id
_entity_poly.type
_entity_poly.pdbx_seq_one_letter_code
_entity_poly.pdbx_strand_id
1 'polypeptide(L)'
;MQIRQLDTTKKQERARFVDFAFDLYKDSELWVPPIRSDMMRILDKSKHPFFEHSHGDFFVVEEGDTVLGRMGMLENRSFNNYHGSKVAFFSYFEVVENIEVARILLKKAVEWAKEYGLDTVIGPRGVANIDGSVLVEGFEHRPALTIPWNFPYYDAFIKDSGFGKDSDYLSGYASGDHEIPPRLYEIAARVKEKRGYRIKTFSSKAEIREWIPLAMKVHREAMSGLHSFFPPTERETRAIVDSLLTIVDPSLIKLVMKGDEIAGFLIAYHDVSAGIQKARGRLFPFGWFHILRDRRVTDWANINGLGLLPQYRGVGANALLYTELRDTIKTHGFKHVDIVQVNENNFNSRSDMETMGIQWYKRHRHYKLVL
;
A
#
# COMPACT_ATOMS: atom_id res chain seq x y z
N MET A 1 -1.14 32.17 8.87
CA MET A 1 -1.42 30.71 8.96
C MET A 1 -2.29 30.35 10.16
N GLN A 2 -3.41 29.67 9.95
CA GLN A 2 -4.30 29.14 10.99
C GLN A 2 -4.58 27.66 10.74
N ILE A 3 -4.58 26.85 11.80
CA ILE A 3 -5.02 25.45 11.72
C ILE A 3 -6.53 25.35 11.98
N ARG A 4 -7.21 24.54 11.18
CA ARG A 4 -8.66 24.34 11.28
C ARG A 4 -9.01 22.87 11.17
N GLN A 5 -9.85 22.40 12.08
CA GLN A 5 -10.49 21.09 11.96
C GLN A 5 -11.65 21.18 10.98
N LEU A 6 -11.73 20.22 10.06
CA LEU A 6 -12.76 20.16 9.03
C LEU A 6 -14.03 19.47 9.53
N ASP A 7 -15.17 20.01 9.12
CA ASP A 7 -16.46 19.33 9.30
C ASP A 7 -16.69 18.36 8.14
N THR A 8 -16.27 17.10 8.34
CA THR A 8 -16.36 16.07 7.31
C THR A 8 -17.79 15.64 6.98
N THR A 9 -18.83 16.12 7.68
CA THR A 9 -20.22 15.90 7.23
C THR A 9 -20.52 16.70 5.96
N LYS A 10 -19.85 17.85 5.78
CA LYS A 10 -19.99 18.74 4.62
C LYS A 10 -19.11 18.27 3.47
N LYS A 11 -19.73 18.04 2.31
CA LYS A 11 -19.03 17.61 1.07
C LYS A 11 -17.96 18.61 0.63
N GLN A 12 -18.18 19.91 0.83
CA GLN A 12 -17.24 20.96 0.43
C GLN A 12 -15.95 20.92 1.27
N GLU A 13 -16.06 20.67 2.57
CA GLU A 13 -14.92 20.52 3.47
C GLU A 13 -14.10 19.28 3.12
N ARG A 14 -14.76 18.14 2.82
CA ARG A 14 -14.08 16.96 2.29
C ARG A 14 -13.35 17.26 0.98
N ALA A 15 -14.00 17.99 0.07
CA ALA A 15 -13.38 18.37 -1.21
C ALA A 15 -12.15 19.25 -0.99
N ARG A 16 -12.22 20.25 -0.09
CA ARG A 16 -11.10 21.13 0.26
C ARG A 16 -9.90 20.35 0.78
N PHE A 17 -10.12 19.34 1.62
CA PHE A 17 -9.06 18.42 2.05
C PHE A 17 -8.45 17.63 0.88
N VAL A 18 -9.30 17.03 0.04
CA VAL A 18 -8.85 16.15 -1.06
C VAL A 18 -8.10 16.95 -2.12
N ASP A 19 -8.68 18.05 -2.57
CA ASP A 19 -8.22 18.85 -3.70
C ASP A 19 -6.88 19.52 -3.44
N PHE A 20 -6.55 19.85 -2.18
CA PHE A 20 -5.23 20.40 -1.83
C PHE A 20 -4.06 19.57 -2.38
N ALA A 21 -4.10 18.23 -2.29
CA ALA A 21 -3.02 17.42 -2.86
C ALA A 21 -3.01 17.42 -4.38
N PHE A 22 -4.18 17.48 -5.03
CA PHE A 22 -4.24 17.61 -6.48
C PHE A 22 -3.63 18.93 -6.94
N ASP A 23 -3.85 20.01 -6.19
CA ASP A 23 -3.28 21.32 -6.48
C ASP A 23 -1.78 21.36 -6.20
N LEU A 24 -1.33 20.78 -5.08
CA LEU A 24 0.08 20.69 -4.69
C LEU A 24 0.93 19.95 -5.71
N TYR A 25 0.42 18.85 -6.27
CA TYR A 25 1.15 17.98 -7.20
C TYR A 25 0.76 18.16 -8.67
N LYS A 26 -0.03 19.19 -9.02
CA LYS A 26 -0.61 19.36 -10.37
C LYS A 26 0.42 19.38 -11.50
N ASP A 27 1.62 19.86 -11.21
CA ASP A 27 2.73 20.01 -12.16
C ASP A 27 3.79 18.90 -12.01
N SER A 28 3.56 17.92 -11.12
CA SER A 28 4.47 16.78 -10.94
C SER A 28 4.23 15.70 -11.99
N GLU A 29 5.28 15.33 -12.71
CA GLU A 29 5.25 14.22 -13.68
C GLU A 29 5.29 12.84 -13.00
N LEU A 30 5.72 12.77 -11.74
CA LEU A 30 5.94 11.52 -11.01
C LEU A 30 4.80 11.18 -10.06
N TRP A 31 4.01 12.17 -9.64
CA TRP A 31 2.90 11.93 -8.75
C TRP A 31 1.79 11.14 -9.44
N VAL A 32 1.35 10.06 -8.79
CA VAL A 32 0.20 9.26 -9.23
C VAL A 32 -0.96 9.60 -8.29
N PRO A 33 -1.97 10.36 -8.76
CA PRO A 33 -3.07 10.78 -7.89
C PRO A 33 -3.89 9.59 -7.40
N PRO A 34 -4.39 9.60 -6.16
CA PRO A 34 -5.41 8.66 -5.75
C PRO A 34 -6.70 8.90 -6.56
N ILE A 35 -7.58 7.91 -6.62
CA ILE A 35 -8.92 8.11 -7.18
C ILE A 35 -9.70 9.08 -6.28
N ARG A 36 -10.04 10.25 -6.82
CA ARG A 36 -10.64 11.35 -6.06
C ARG A 36 -11.93 10.94 -5.36
N SER A 37 -12.77 10.15 -6.01
CA SER A 37 -14.03 9.67 -5.42
C SER A 37 -13.81 8.72 -4.23
N ASP A 38 -12.73 7.94 -4.24
CA ASP A 38 -12.37 7.09 -3.11
C ASP A 38 -11.86 7.92 -1.94
N MET A 39 -11.02 8.93 -2.18
CA MET A 39 -10.62 9.87 -1.13
C MET A 39 -11.82 10.57 -0.49
N MET A 40 -12.75 11.07 -1.31
CA MET A 40 -13.98 11.69 -0.82
C MET A 40 -14.85 10.74 0.02
N ARG A 41 -14.82 9.44 -0.28
CA ARG A 41 -15.54 8.39 0.46
C ARG A 41 -14.82 8.03 1.77
N ILE A 42 -13.49 7.99 1.77
CA ILE A 42 -12.67 7.80 2.98
C ILE A 42 -12.98 8.88 4.02
N LEU A 43 -13.09 10.14 3.59
CA LEU A 43 -13.41 11.25 4.49
C LEU A 43 -14.88 11.27 4.94
N ASP A 44 -15.77 10.48 4.33
CA ASP A 44 -17.18 10.41 4.71
C ASP A 44 -17.38 9.43 5.89
N LYS A 45 -17.23 9.98 7.10
CA LYS A 45 -17.33 9.21 8.36
C LYS A 45 -18.63 8.42 8.51
N SER A 46 -19.72 8.88 7.88
CA SER A 46 -21.02 8.18 7.93
C SER A 46 -21.08 6.91 7.07
N LYS A 47 -20.15 6.76 6.12
CA LYS A 47 -20.17 5.68 5.12
C LYS A 47 -18.97 4.76 5.22
N HIS A 48 -17.80 5.27 5.60
CA HIS A 48 -16.58 4.47 5.56
C HIS A 48 -16.52 3.48 6.73
N PRO A 49 -16.26 2.18 6.49
CA PRO A 49 -16.34 1.14 7.54
C PRO A 49 -15.44 1.37 8.76
N PHE A 50 -14.27 1.96 8.55
CA PHE A 50 -13.33 2.32 9.61
C PHE A 50 -14.00 3.06 10.78
N PHE A 51 -14.92 4.00 10.50
CA PHE A 51 -15.54 4.84 11.54
C PHE A 51 -16.68 4.15 12.30
N GLU A 52 -17.01 2.90 12.00
CA GLU A 52 -17.93 2.10 12.82
C GLU A 52 -17.32 1.72 14.15
N HIS A 53 -15.99 1.55 14.19
CA HIS A 53 -15.25 1.12 15.37
C HIS A 53 -14.16 2.10 15.80
N SER A 54 -13.69 2.95 14.89
CA SER A 54 -12.57 3.86 15.10
C SER A 54 -12.96 5.33 14.95
N HIS A 55 -12.09 6.23 15.40
CA HIS A 55 -12.30 7.67 15.30
C HIS A 55 -11.20 8.34 14.46
N GLY A 56 -11.47 9.53 13.96
CA GLY A 56 -10.42 10.33 13.33
C GLY A 56 -10.89 11.72 12.95
N ASP A 57 -9.98 12.69 12.95
CA ASP A 57 -10.24 14.09 12.62
C ASP A 57 -9.28 14.60 11.56
N PHE A 58 -9.75 15.53 10.74
CA PHE A 58 -9.02 16.01 9.58
C PHE A 58 -8.79 17.51 9.72
N PHE A 59 -7.56 17.92 9.48
CA PHE A 59 -7.08 19.27 9.69
C PHE A 59 -6.48 19.84 8.42
N VAL A 60 -6.60 21.16 8.27
CA VAL A 60 -5.93 21.96 7.25
C VAL A 60 -5.23 23.13 7.92
N VAL A 61 -4.11 23.56 7.34
CA VAL A 61 -3.49 24.85 7.65
C VAL A 61 -3.77 25.80 6.50
N GLU A 62 -4.27 26.97 6.81
CA GLU A 62 -4.79 27.92 5.84
C GLU A 62 -4.17 29.32 6.05
N GLU A 63 -4.00 30.04 4.95
CA GLU A 63 -3.69 31.47 4.94
C GLU A 63 -4.70 32.18 4.04
N GLY A 64 -5.64 32.89 4.69
CA GLY A 64 -6.86 33.32 4.03
C GLY A 64 -7.64 32.12 3.51
N ASP A 65 -8.01 32.14 2.23
CA ASP A 65 -8.72 31.04 1.57
C ASP A 65 -7.79 29.94 1.01
N THR A 66 -6.47 30.12 1.11
CA THR A 66 -5.50 29.19 0.54
C THR A 66 -5.13 28.12 1.55
N VAL A 67 -5.32 26.85 1.19
CA VAL A 67 -4.82 25.71 1.98
C VAL A 67 -3.33 25.54 1.70
N LEU A 68 -2.52 25.47 2.75
CA LEU A 68 -1.06 25.29 2.70
C LEU A 68 -0.62 23.90 3.14
N GLY A 69 -1.49 23.18 3.87
CA GLY A 69 -1.22 21.82 4.31
C GLY A 69 -2.48 21.13 4.82
N ARG A 70 -2.43 19.81 4.88
CA ARG A 70 -3.50 18.96 5.41
C ARG A 70 -2.92 17.78 6.19
N MET A 71 -3.70 17.25 7.13
CA MET A 71 -3.37 16.02 7.85
C MET A 71 -4.64 15.39 8.43
N GLY A 72 -4.74 14.06 8.39
CA GLY A 72 -5.71 13.30 9.17
C GLY A 72 -5.05 12.73 10.43
N MET A 73 -5.79 12.73 11.53
CA MET A 73 -5.45 12.01 12.76
C MET A 73 -6.47 10.89 12.96
N LEU A 74 -6.02 9.69 13.28
CA LEU A 74 -6.85 8.48 13.38
C LEU A 74 -6.52 7.75 14.69
N GLU A 75 -7.56 7.30 15.40
CA GLU A 75 -7.46 6.31 16.47
C GLU A 75 -8.03 5.01 15.91
N ASN A 76 -7.15 4.09 15.49
CA ASN A 76 -7.58 2.76 15.09
C ASN A 76 -7.80 1.91 16.35
N ARG A 77 -9.04 1.85 16.83
CA ARG A 77 -9.39 1.13 18.07
C ARG A 77 -9.21 -0.38 17.92
N SER A 78 -9.46 -0.94 16.73
CA SER A 78 -9.19 -2.36 16.48
C SER A 78 -7.70 -2.68 16.64
N PHE A 79 -6.81 -1.84 16.10
CA PHE A 79 -5.36 -1.96 16.29
C PHE A 79 -4.97 -1.84 17.78
N ASN A 80 -5.43 -0.77 18.44
CA ASN A 80 -5.11 -0.50 19.83
C ASN A 80 -5.57 -1.63 20.77
N ASN A 81 -6.79 -2.14 20.56
CA ASN A 81 -7.33 -3.27 21.34
C ASN A 81 -6.56 -4.57 21.07
N TYR A 82 -6.24 -4.87 19.80
CA TYR A 82 -5.54 -6.10 19.43
C TYR A 82 -4.11 -6.14 20.00
N HIS A 83 -3.41 -5.01 20.00
CA HIS A 83 -2.03 -4.91 20.50
C HIS A 83 -1.91 -4.49 21.96
N GLY A 84 -3.02 -4.16 22.64
CA GLY A 84 -2.99 -3.57 23.98
C GLY A 84 -2.20 -2.25 24.03
N SER A 85 -2.33 -1.43 22.99
CA SER A 85 -1.55 -0.21 22.79
C SER A 85 -2.43 1.04 22.76
N LYS A 86 -1.80 2.23 22.83
CA LYS A 86 -2.46 3.53 22.85
C LYS A 86 -1.88 4.44 21.76
N VAL A 87 -2.03 4.01 20.52
CA VAL A 87 -1.43 4.67 19.36
C VAL A 87 -2.43 5.56 18.63
N ALA A 88 -2.01 6.79 18.35
CA ALA A 88 -2.60 7.67 17.34
C ALA A 88 -1.85 7.50 16.01
N PHE A 89 -2.57 7.57 14.89
CA PHE A 89 -1.98 7.57 13.57
C PHE A 89 -2.17 8.92 12.89
N PHE A 90 -1.09 9.52 12.36
CA PHE A 90 -1.24 10.61 11.40
C PHE A 90 -1.29 10.04 9.98
N SER A 91 -2.04 10.66 9.09
CA SER A 91 -2.21 10.22 7.70
C SER A 91 -2.47 11.39 6.76
N TYR A 92 -2.39 11.14 5.45
CA TYR A 92 -2.65 12.11 4.40
C TYR A 92 -1.91 13.44 4.59
N PHE A 93 -0.76 13.39 5.26
CA PHE A 93 0.05 14.54 5.58
C PHE A 93 0.62 15.09 4.27
N GLU A 94 0.20 16.28 3.89
CA GLU A 94 0.68 16.98 2.71
C GLU A 94 0.88 18.44 3.08
N VAL A 95 2.00 19.03 2.67
CA VAL A 95 2.33 20.44 2.96
C VAL A 95 3.08 21.03 1.79
N VAL A 96 2.88 22.34 1.55
CA VAL A 96 3.79 23.11 0.70
C VAL A 96 5.21 23.09 1.29
N GLU A 97 6.22 23.48 0.51
CA GLU A 97 7.62 23.58 0.97
C GLU A 97 7.81 24.73 1.99
N ASN A 98 7.22 24.57 3.16
CA ASN A 98 7.25 25.49 4.29
C ASN A 98 7.21 24.68 5.58
N ILE A 99 8.34 24.67 6.29
CA ILE A 99 8.53 23.89 7.51
C ILE A 99 7.58 24.32 8.64
N GLU A 100 7.16 25.59 8.69
CA GLU A 100 6.23 26.08 9.72
C GLU A 100 4.84 25.44 9.56
N VAL A 101 4.40 25.18 8.32
CA VAL A 101 3.15 24.47 8.06
C VAL A 101 3.21 23.04 8.59
N ALA A 102 4.35 22.36 8.38
CA ALA A 102 4.59 21.03 8.91
C ALA A 102 4.59 21.01 10.45
N ARG A 103 5.32 21.95 11.08
CA ARG A 103 5.36 22.11 12.55
C ARG A 103 3.97 22.31 13.15
N ILE A 104 3.14 23.16 12.54
CA ILE A 104 1.77 23.41 13.00
C ILE A 104 0.95 22.11 12.98
N LEU A 105 0.97 21.37 11.88
CA LEU A 105 0.23 20.11 11.75
C LEU A 105 0.77 19.04 12.72
N LEU A 106 2.08 18.80 12.76
CA LEU A 106 2.68 17.76 13.59
C LEU A 106 2.57 18.07 15.09
N LYS A 107 2.60 19.35 15.49
CA LYS A 107 2.23 19.76 16.85
C LYS A 107 0.77 19.41 17.15
N LYS A 108 -0.15 19.67 16.22
CA LYS A 108 -1.56 19.29 16.39
C LYS A 108 -1.74 17.78 16.50
N ALA A 109 -0.92 16.97 15.83
CA ALA A 109 -0.94 15.52 15.99
C ALA A 109 -0.69 15.10 17.45
N VAL A 110 0.31 15.71 18.09
CA VAL A 110 0.66 15.47 19.50
C VAL A 110 -0.47 15.92 20.44
N GLU A 111 -1.00 17.13 20.23
CA GLU A 111 -2.12 17.66 21.03
C GLU A 111 -3.36 16.76 20.92
N TRP A 112 -3.71 16.35 19.70
CA TRP A 112 -4.83 15.46 19.44
C TRP A 112 -4.63 14.10 20.11
N ALA A 113 -3.44 13.50 20.01
CA ALA A 113 -3.18 12.22 20.67
C ALA A 113 -3.35 12.32 22.20
N LYS A 114 -2.85 13.40 22.83
CA LYS A 114 -3.02 13.65 24.27
C LYS A 114 -4.48 13.84 24.66
N GLU A 115 -5.26 14.56 23.85
CA GLU A 115 -6.70 14.78 24.06
C GLU A 115 -7.49 13.46 24.13
N TYR A 116 -7.12 12.48 23.30
CA TYR A 116 -7.75 11.15 23.24
C TYR A 116 -7.08 10.13 24.17
N GLY A 117 -6.15 10.54 25.04
CA GLY A 117 -5.49 9.64 26.00
C GLY A 117 -4.53 8.62 25.36
N LEU A 118 -4.01 8.94 24.18
CA LEU A 118 -3.03 8.14 23.43
C LEU A 118 -1.62 8.60 23.79
N ASP A 119 -0.65 7.67 23.85
CA ASP A 119 0.72 7.92 24.34
C ASP A 119 1.79 7.87 23.25
N THR A 120 1.39 7.51 22.03
CA THR A 120 2.31 7.34 20.89
C THR A 120 1.64 7.85 19.62
N VAL A 121 2.40 8.54 18.77
CA VAL A 121 1.97 8.93 17.41
C VAL A 121 2.83 8.20 16.39
N ILE A 122 2.20 7.48 15.45
CA ILE A 122 2.87 6.76 14.34
C ILE A 122 2.30 7.24 13.00
N GLY A 123 3.13 7.35 11.96
CA GLY A 123 2.60 7.59 10.63
C GLY A 123 3.65 7.96 9.58
N PRO A 124 3.24 8.23 8.33
CA PRO A 124 1.85 8.23 7.89
C PRO A 124 1.24 6.82 7.84
N ARG A 125 -0.01 6.64 8.32
CA ARG A 125 -0.83 5.43 8.10
C ARG A 125 -2.30 5.79 8.00
N GLY A 126 -2.95 5.41 6.91
CA GLY A 126 -4.36 5.71 6.65
C GLY A 126 -5.33 4.63 7.12
N VAL A 127 -6.57 4.75 6.64
CA VAL A 127 -7.72 4.01 7.19
C VAL A 127 -7.72 2.53 6.78
N ALA A 128 -6.96 2.17 5.75
CA ALA A 128 -6.84 0.80 5.26
C ALA A 128 -5.58 0.09 5.80
N ASN A 129 -4.72 0.78 6.57
CA ASN A 129 -3.44 0.30 7.14
C ASN A 129 -2.41 -0.19 6.11
N ILE A 130 -2.73 -0.11 4.83
CA ILE A 130 -1.86 -0.34 3.68
C ILE A 130 -1.54 0.98 2.95
N ASP A 131 -2.20 2.07 3.34
CA ASP A 131 -2.09 3.39 2.79
C ASP A 131 -1.23 4.30 3.67
N GLY A 132 -0.33 5.05 3.06
CA GLY A 132 0.48 6.07 3.73
C GLY A 132 1.89 5.59 4.05
N SER A 133 2.85 6.41 3.63
CA SER A 133 4.27 6.38 3.97
C SER A 133 4.93 7.61 3.32
N VAL A 134 6.15 7.95 3.72
CA VAL A 134 6.91 9.05 3.09
C VAL A 134 8.01 8.46 2.24
N LEU A 135 8.04 8.80 0.95
CA LEU A 135 9.17 8.52 0.07
C LEU A 135 10.39 9.30 0.57
N VAL A 136 11.50 8.58 0.80
CA VAL A 136 12.77 9.13 1.29
C VAL A 136 13.95 8.82 0.36
N GLU A 137 13.81 7.86 -0.56
CA GLU A 137 14.79 7.53 -1.60
C GLU A 137 14.04 7.12 -2.89
N GLY A 138 14.60 7.44 -4.07
CA GLY A 138 14.03 7.10 -5.38
C GLY A 138 13.02 8.12 -5.92
N PHE A 139 13.26 9.41 -5.66
CA PHE A 139 12.39 10.52 -6.06
C PHE A 139 12.27 10.69 -7.58
N GLU A 140 13.22 10.17 -8.36
CA GLU A 140 13.27 10.16 -9.81
C GLU A 140 12.36 9.09 -10.46
N HIS A 141 11.77 8.21 -9.65
CA HIS A 141 10.97 7.10 -10.11
C HIS A 141 9.48 7.30 -9.80
N ARG A 142 8.63 7.00 -10.79
CA ARG A 142 7.19 6.92 -10.57
C ARG A 142 6.89 5.81 -9.53
N PRO A 143 5.99 6.03 -8.57
CA PRO A 143 5.60 4.99 -7.63
C PRO A 143 4.80 3.90 -8.35
N ALA A 144 4.82 2.69 -7.79
CA ALA A 144 3.89 1.63 -8.17
C ALA A 144 2.45 2.05 -7.84
N LEU A 145 1.48 1.33 -8.41
CA LEU A 145 0.08 1.50 -8.06
C LEU A 145 -0.13 1.44 -6.54
N THR A 146 -0.90 2.39 -6.00
CA THR A 146 -1.21 2.62 -4.57
C THR A 146 -0.07 3.11 -3.67
N ILE A 147 1.15 3.24 -4.19
CA ILE A 147 2.30 3.72 -3.39
C ILE A 147 2.41 5.24 -3.47
N PRO A 148 2.63 5.94 -2.34
CA PRO A 148 2.72 7.39 -2.36
C PRO A 148 4.03 7.87 -2.99
N TRP A 149 3.96 9.06 -3.58
CA TRP A 149 5.10 9.89 -3.94
C TRP A 149 4.87 11.27 -3.32
N ASN A 150 5.90 11.82 -2.68
CA ASN A 150 5.91 13.15 -2.09
C ASN A 150 7.19 13.89 -2.49
N PHE A 151 7.20 15.20 -2.30
CA PHE A 151 8.41 16.00 -2.52
C PHE A 151 9.51 15.67 -1.49
N PRO A 152 10.80 15.91 -1.81
CA PRO A 152 11.93 15.47 -0.97
C PRO A 152 12.01 16.05 0.45
N TYR A 153 11.38 17.20 0.70
CA TYR A 153 11.50 17.91 1.99
C TYR A 153 10.76 17.25 3.16
N TYR A 154 9.92 16.24 2.92
CA TYR A 154 9.04 15.68 3.96
C TYR A 154 9.79 14.97 5.10
N ASP A 155 10.86 14.20 4.82
CA ASP A 155 11.64 13.52 5.86
C ASP A 155 12.29 14.52 6.82
N ALA A 156 12.84 15.63 6.29
CA ALA A 156 13.42 16.68 7.09
C ALA A 156 12.37 17.38 7.97
N PHE A 157 11.20 17.70 7.42
CA PHE A 157 10.14 18.40 8.15
C PHE A 157 9.56 17.55 9.29
N ILE A 158 9.39 16.24 9.06
CA ILE A 158 8.87 15.33 10.09
C ILE A 158 9.90 15.15 11.22
N LYS A 159 11.17 14.95 10.88
CA LYS A 159 12.26 14.84 11.87
C LYS A 159 12.44 16.10 12.69
N ASP A 160 12.32 17.27 12.08
CA ASP A 160 12.40 18.56 12.77
C ASP A 160 11.31 18.71 13.85
N SER A 161 10.15 18.09 13.65
CA SER A 161 9.07 18.05 14.66
C SER A 161 9.26 16.96 15.73
N GLY A 162 10.46 16.37 15.83
CA GLY A 162 10.84 15.41 16.88
C GLY A 162 10.54 13.94 16.57
N PHE A 163 9.94 13.64 15.42
CA PHE A 163 9.61 12.26 15.05
C PHE A 163 10.85 11.48 14.60
N GLY A 164 11.03 10.28 15.16
CA GLY A 164 12.06 9.33 14.76
C GLY A 164 11.56 8.36 13.68
N LYS A 165 12.50 7.62 13.07
CA LYS A 165 12.15 6.49 12.19
C LYS A 165 11.45 5.39 13.00
N ASP A 166 10.34 4.88 12.48
CA ASP A 166 9.68 3.66 12.97
C ASP A 166 10.12 2.45 12.12
N SER A 167 9.87 2.52 10.82
CA SER A 167 10.16 1.42 9.89
C SER A 167 10.32 1.93 8.47
N ASP A 168 11.22 1.30 7.71
CA ASP A 168 11.36 1.48 6.27
C ASP A 168 10.74 0.32 5.49
N TYR A 169 10.23 0.64 4.30
CA TYR A 169 9.69 -0.27 3.32
C TYR A 169 10.40 -0.04 1.99
N LEU A 170 10.96 -1.11 1.43
CA LEU A 170 11.77 -1.08 0.22
C LEU A 170 10.91 -1.51 -0.97
N SER A 171 10.95 -0.74 -2.05
CA SER A 171 10.44 -1.23 -3.34
C SER A 171 11.62 -1.57 -4.24
N GLY A 172 11.49 -2.66 -4.98
CA GLY A 172 12.57 -3.27 -5.76
C GLY A 172 12.25 -3.27 -7.25
N TYR A 173 13.26 -3.08 -8.08
CA TYR A 173 13.15 -3.15 -9.53
C TYR A 173 13.75 -4.45 -10.06
N ALA A 174 13.09 -5.03 -11.06
CA ALA A 174 13.66 -6.07 -11.92
C ALA A 174 13.35 -5.79 -13.38
N SER A 175 14.30 -6.12 -14.26
CA SER A 175 14.04 -6.18 -15.69
C SER A 175 13.21 -7.41 -16.03
N GLY A 176 12.29 -7.26 -16.98
CA GLY A 176 11.44 -8.34 -17.46
C GLY A 176 12.19 -9.43 -18.25
N ASP A 177 13.42 -9.16 -18.69
CA ASP A 177 14.32 -10.14 -19.28
C ASP A 177 15.24 -10.83 -18.25
N HIS A 178 15.21 -10.41 -16.98
CA HIS A 178 16.04 -10.98 -15.92
C HIS A 178 15.85 -12.50 -15.81
N GLU A 179 16.96 -13.24 -15.89
CA GLU A 179 16.94 -14.69 -15.78
C GLU A 179 17.20 -15.14 -14.34
N ILE A 180 16.40 -16.08 -13.86
CA ILE A 180 16.64 -16.73 -12.57
C ILE A 180 17.54 -17.96 -12.77
N PRO A 181 18.32 -18.38 -11.75
CA PRO A 181 19.22 -19.52 -11.87
C PRO A 181 18.52 -20.79 -12.39
N PRO A 182 19.04 -21.48 -13.44
CA PRO A 182 18.42 -22.67 -14.03
C PRO A 182 18.12 -23.79 -13.01
N ARG A 183 18.96 -23.92 -11.99
CA ARG A 183 18.78 -24.88 -10.87
C ARG A 183 17.44 -24.69 -10.14
N LEU A 184 16.87 -23.48 -10.11
CA LEU A 184 15.56 -23.24 -9.50
C LEU A 184 14.43 -23.95 -10.26
N TYR A 185 14.52 -24.03 -11.60
CA TYR A 185 13.55 -24.78 -12.40
C TYR A 185 13.61 -26.29 -12.11
N GLU A 186 14.82 -26.84 -11.94
CA GLU A 186 14.97 -28.25 -11.55
C GLU A 186 14.39 -28.55 -10.16
N ILE A 187 14.62 -27.65 -9.19
CA ILE A 187 14.06 -27.77 -7.85
C ILE A 187 12.53 -27.67 -7.91
N ALA A 188 12.00 -26.69 -8.64
CA ALA A 188 10.56 -26.50 -8.82
C ALA A 188 9.88 -27.74 -9.41
N ALA A 189 10.48 -28.34 -10.45
CA ALA A 189 9.99 -29.57 -11.07
C ALA A 189 9.95 -30.75 -10.08
N ARG A 190 11.03 -30.95 -9.31
CA ARG A 190 11.08 -32.00 -8.28
C ARG A 190 10.08 -31.79 -7.16
N VAL A 191 9.84 -30.54 -6.75
CA VAL A 191 8.88 -30.19 -5.70
C VAL A 191 7.44 -30.45 -6.17
N LYS A 192 7.11 -30.11 -7.43
CA LYS A 192 5.83 -30.44 -8.06
C LYS A 192 5.60 -31.95 -8.11
N GLU A 193 6.58 -32.70 -8.60
CA GLU A 193 6.48 -34.16 -8.80
C GLU A 193 6.45 -34.95 -7.48
N LYS A 194 7.37 -34.66 -6.56
CA LYS A 194 7.65 -35.55 -5.40
C LYS A 194 7.05 -35.07 -4.09
N ARG A 195 6.58 -33.82 -4.01
CA ARG A 195 6.15 -33.20 -2.75
C ARG A 195 4.70 -32.72 -2.77
N GLY A 196 3.94 -33.04 -3.82
CA GLY A 196 2.50 -32.76 -3.92
C GLY A 196 2.15 -31.28 -4.00
N TYR A 197 3.09 -30.44 -4.45
CA TYR A 197 2.82 -29.03 -4.69
C TYR A 197 2.22 -28.83 -6.07
N ARG A 198 1.20 -27.98 -6.17
CA ARG A 198 0.58 -27.60 -7.45
C ARG A 198 0.28 -26.11 -7.47
N ILE A 199 0.14 -25.55 -8.66
CA ILE A 199 -0.22 -24.15 -8.84
C ILE A 199 -1.69 -24.07 -9.21
N LYS A 200 -2.44 -23.27 -8.45
CA LYS A 200 -3.81 -22.91 -8.75
C LYS A 200 -3.80 -21.56 -9.44
N THR A 201 -4.19 -21.55 -10.71
CA THR A 201 -4.45 -20.35 -11.51
C THR A 201 -5.95 -20.05 -11.54
N PHE A 202 -6.31 -18.82 -11.91
CA PHE A 202 -7.70 -18.38 -12.01
C PHE A 202 -8.04 -17.96 -13.43
N SER A 203 -9.22 -18.36 -13.87
CA SER A 203 -9.79 -18.02 -15.17
C SER A 203 -10.71 -16.81 -15.12
N SER A 204 -11.27 -16.49 -13.94
CA SER A 204 -12.23 -15.41 -13.79
C SER A 204 -12.19 -14.76 -12.41
N LYS A 205 -12.75 -13.55 -12.31
CA LYS A 205 -12.95 -12.85 -11.03
C LYS A 205 -13.96 -13.57 -10.13
N ALA A 206 -14.93 -14.28 -10.72
CA ALA A 206 -15.91 -15.07 -9.95
C ALA A 206 -15.21 -16.24 -9.24
N GLU A 207 -14.33 -16.93 -9.95
CA GLU A 207 -13.51 -18.00 -9.36
C GLU A 207 -12.61 -17.48 -8.25
N ILE A 208 -11.98 -16.30 -8.42
CA ILE A 208 -11.22 -15.67 -7.33
C ILE A 208 -12.10 -15.47 -6.10
N ARG A 209 -13.35 -14.97 -6.28
CA ARG A 209 -14.27 -14.71 -5.16
C ARG A 209 -14.55 -15.94 -4.32
N GLU A 210 -14.69 -17.11 -4.96
CA GLU A 210 -14.91 -18.39 -4.26
C GLU A 210 -13.75 -18.77 -3.35
N TRP A 211 -12.53 -18.35 -3.69
CA TRP A 211 -11.32 -18.65 -2.92
C TRP A 211 -10.98 -17.63 -1.84
N ILE A 212 -11.64 -16.48 -1.81
CA ILE A 212 -11.38 -15.40 -0.83
C ILE A 212 -11.49 -15.90 0.62
N PRO A 213 -12.53 -16.67 1.03
CA PRO A 213 -12.62 -17.11 2.42
C PRO A 213 -11.40 -17.90 2.88
N LEU A 214 -10.90 -18.81 2.02
CA LEU A 214 -9.72 -19.63 2.30
C LEU A 214 -8.44 -18.79 2.27
N ALA A 215 -8.28 -17.91 1.28
CA ALA A 215 -7.14 -17.00 1.17
C ALA A 215 -7.06 -16.04 2.36
N MET A 216 -8.19 -15.54 2.86
CA MET A 216 -8.23 -14.68 4.05
C MET A 216 -7.85 -15.42 5.33
N LYS A 217 -8.21 -16.71 5.45
CA LYS A 217 -7.75 -17.54 6.58
C LYS A 217 -6.23 -17.65 6.59
N VAL A 218 -5.66 -17.99 5.44
CA VAL A 218 -4.21 -18.11 5.20
C VAL A 218 -3.50 -16.78 5.45
N HIS A 219 -4.06 -15.67 4.97
CA HIS A 219 -3.52 -14.34 5.20
C HIS A 219 -3.47 -13.99 6.70
N ARG A 220 -4.54 -14.26 7.46
CA ARG A 220 -4.54 -14.03 8.92
C ARG A 220 -3.46 -14.86 9.62
N GLU A 221 -3.33 -16.13 9.27
CA GLU A 221 -2.30 -17.00 9.85
C GLU A 221 -0.89 -16.47 9.53
N ALA A 222 -0.65 -16.07 8.27
CA ALA A 222 0.63 -15.56 7.81
C ALA A 222 1.05 -14.24 8.47
N MET A 223 0.07 -13.36 8.69
CA MET A 223 0.29 -11.98 9.12
C MET A 223 0.17 -11.78 10.63
N SER A 224 -0.41 -12.74 11.37
CA SER A 224 -0.61 -12.65 12.82
C SER A 224 0.65 -12.33 13.63
N GLY A 225 1.83 -12.68 13.13
CA GLY A 225 3.12 -12.37 13.75
C GLY A 225 3.70 -10.99 13.42
N LEU A 226 3.10 -10.22 12.50
CA LEU A 226 3.60 -8.89 12.15
C LEU A 226 3.09 -7.84 13.14
N HIS A 227 3.96 -6.93 13.57
CA HIS A 227 3.61 -5.87 14.52
C HIS A 227 2.50 -4.93 14.01
N SER A 228 2.25 -4.90 12.70
CA SER A 228 1.30 -4.01 12.04
C SER A 228 -0.04 -4.68 11.79
N PHE A 229 -0.14 -6.00 12.01
CA PHE A 229 -1.33 -6.76 11.69
C PHE A 229 -2.34 -6.73 12.83
N PHE A 230 -3.60 -6.52 12.46
CA PHE A 230 -4.76 -6.80 13.28
C PHE A 230 -5.90 -7.28 12.35
N PRO A 231 -6.85 -8.08 12.83
CA PRO A 231 -7.90 -8.62 11.97
C PRO A 231 -8.89 -7.51 11.54
N PRO A 232 -9.06 -7.26 10.23
CA PRO A 232 -10.07 -6.30 9.76
C PRO A 232 -11.49 -6.86 9.99
N THR A 233 -12.47 -5.96 10.09
CA THR A 233 -13.89 -6.35 10.12
C THR A 233 -14.31 -6.99 8.80
N GLU A 234 -15.44 -7.70 8.80
CA GLU A 234 -15.98 -8.31 7.58
C GLU A 234 -16.31 -7.24 6.52
N ARG A 235 -16.84 -6.08 6.94
CA ARG A 235 -17.19 -4.97 6.04
C ARG A 235 -15.96 -4.31 5.43
N GLU A 236 -14.89 -4.14 6.21
CA GLU A 236 -13.58 -3.69 5.69
C GLU A 236 -12.98 -4.71 4.72
N THR A 237 -13.02 -6.00 5.09
CA THR A 237 -12.54 -7.09 4.23
C THR A 237 -13.25 -7.08 2.88
N ARG A 238 -14.59 -6.97 2.87
CA ARG A 238 -15.38 -6.85 1.63
C ARG A 238 -14.97 -5.62 0.81
N ALA A 239 -14.83 -4.46 1.46
CA ALA A 239 -14.44 -3.23 0.77
C ALA A 239 -13.05 -3.33 0.10
N ILE A 240 -12.07 -3.95 0.77
CA ILE A 240 -10.73 -4.18 0.23
C ILE A 240 -10.81 -5.16 -0.95
N VAL A 241 -11.49 -6.28 -0.76
CA VAL A 241 -11.70 -7.30 -1.80
C VAL A 241 -12.33 -6.71 -3.06
N ASP A 242 -13.42 -5.95 -2.92
CA ASP A 242 -14.16 -5.40 -4.06
C ASP A 242 -13.31 -4.38 -4.83
N SER A 243 -12.51 -3.60 -4.10
CA SER A 243 -11.53 -2.68 -4.70
C SER A 243 -10.47 -3.45 -5.51
N LEU A 244 -9.86 -4.48 -4.92
CA LEU A 244 -8.85 -5.31 -5.60
C LEU A 244 -9.43 -6.01 -6.85
N LEU A 245 -10.64 -6.57 -6.74
CA LEU A 245 -11.32 -7.24 -7.85
C LEU A 245 -11.64 -6.29 -9.01
N THR A 246 -11.67 -4.98 -8.79
CA THR A 246 -11.89 -4.01 -9.88
C THR A 246 -10.71 -4.01 -10.85
N ILE A 247 -9.48 -4.01 -10.30
CA ILE A 247 -8.23 -3.91 -11.08
C ILE A 247 -7.62 -5.27 -11.43
N VAL A 248 -8.00 -6.34 -10.73
CA VAL A 248 -7.35 -7.66 -10.87
C VAL A 248 -7.39 -8.21 -12.30
N ASP A 249 -6.31 -8.87 -12.66
CA ASP A 249 -6.23 -9.80 -13.78
C ASP A 249 -6.12 -11.23 -13.21
N PRO A 250 -7.10 -12.12 -13.45
CA PRO A 250 -7.06 -13.47 -12.88
C PRO A 250 -5.80 -14.26 -13.23
N SER A 251 -5.19 -13.99 -14.39
CA SER A 251 -3.96 -14.64 -14.84
C SER A 251 -2.71 -14.22 -14.05
N LEU A 252 -2.77 -13.10 -13.33
CA LEU A 252 -1.70 -12.56 -12.49
C LEU A 252 -1.84 -12.93 -11.01
N ILE A 253 -2.89 -13.68 -10.66
CA ILE A 253 -3.09 -14.23 -9.33
C ILE A 253 -2.84 -15.73 -9.37
N LYS A 254 -1.99 -16.22 -8.47
CA LYS A 254 -1.71 -17.66 -8.34
C LYS A 254 -1.69 -18.04 -6.87
N LEU A 255 -2.19 -19.23 -6.57
CA LEU A 255 -1.97 -19.87 -5.27
C LEU A 255 -1.03 -21.05 -5.44
N VAL A 256 -0.09 -21.18 -4.52
CA VAL A 256 0.72 -22.39 -4.35
C VAL A 256 -0.05 -23.29 -3.41
N MET A 257 -0.43 -24.47 -3.88
CA MET A 257 -1.19 -25.46 -3.12
C MET A 257 -0.29 -26.62 -2.70
N LYS A 258 -0.54 -27.18 -1.53
CA LYS A 258 0.01 -28.47 -1.09
C LYS A 258 -1.15 -29.38 -0.71
N GLY A 259 -1.48 -30.35 -1.56
CA GLY A 259 -2.77 -31.03 -1.48
C GLY A 259 -3.94 -30.04 -1.67
N ASP A 260 -4.78 -29.92 -0.63
CA ASP A 260 -5.93 -29.01 -0.59
C ASP A 260 -5.68 -27.73 0.22
N GLU A 261 -4.49 -27.60 0.82
CA GLU A 261 -4.12 -26.43 1.60
C GLU A 261 -3.40 -25.39 0.74
N ILE A 262 -3.68 -24.11 0.99
CA ILE A 262 -2.91 -23.01 0.39
C ILE A 262 -1.58 -22.91 1.13
N ALA A 263 -0.50 -23.22 0.43
CA ALA A 263 0.86 -23.07 0.92
C ALA A 263 1.44 -21.66 0.72
N GLY A 264 0.92 -20.91 -0.26
CA GLY A 264 1.37 -19.55 -0.53
C GLY A 264 0.64 -18.91 -1.70
N PHE A 265 1.09 -17.72 -2.08
CA PHE A 265 0.43 -16.88 -3.07
C PHE A 265 1.42 -16.05 -3.87
N LEU A 266 0.98 -15.69 -5.08
CA LEU A 266 1.55 -14.68 -5.95
C LEU A 266 0.41 -13.75 -6.37
N ILE A 267 0.58 -12.47 -6.10
CA ILE A 267 -0.37 -11.40 -6.37
C ILE A 267 0.39 -10.32 -7.14
N ALA A 268 0.12 -10.25 -8.44
CA ALA A 268 0.65 -9.24 -9.33
C ALA A 268 -0.48 -8.44 -9.99
N TYR A 269 -0.15 -7.22 -10.40
CA TYR A 269 -1.05 -6.31 -11.11
C TYR A 269 -0.35 -5.72 -12.32
N HIS A 270 -1.12 -5.41 -13.35
CA HIS A 270 -0.69 -4.45 -14.36
C HIS A 270 -0.53 -3.09 -13.69
N ASP A 271 0.61 -2.43 -13.92
CA ASP A 271 0.78 -1.05 -13.46
C ASP A 271 -0.04 -0.13 -14.36
N VAL A 272 -1.08 0.49 -13.78
CA VAL A 272 -1.98 1.43 -14.46
C VAL A 272 -1.74 2.89 -14.07
N SER A 273 -0.59 3.17 -13.46
CA SER A 273 -0.28 4.48 -12.88
C SER A 273 -0.22 5.57 -13.93
N ALA A 274 0.27 5.29 -15.15
CA ALA A 274 0.26 6.26 -16.26
C ALA A 274 -1.18 6.61 -16.68
N GLY A 275 -2.08 5.63 -16.71
CA GLY A 275 -3.49 5.80 -16.97
C GLY A 275 -4.16 6.68 -15.91
N ILE A 276 -3.81 6.47 -14.63
CA ILE A 276 -4.31 7.27 -13.51
C ILE A 276 -3.81 8.72 -13.58
N GLN A 277 -2.53 8.93 -13.93
CA GLN A 277 -1.96 10.27 -14.15
C GLN A 277 -2.70 11.01 -15.26
N LYS A 278 -2.92 10.36 -16.41
CA LYS A 278 -3.72 10.91 -17.52
C LYS A 278 -5.16 11.22 -17.11
N ALA A 279 -5.75 10.38 -16.28
CA ALA A 279 -7.10 10.59 -15.73
C ALA A 279 -7.15 11.68 -14.64
N ARG A 280 -6.00 12.18 -14.15
CA ARG A 280 -5.89 13.12 -13.02
C ARG A 280 -6.73 12.66 -11.82
N GLY A 281 -6.71 11.36 -11.54
CA GLY A 281 -7.46 10.73 -10.44
C GLY A 281 -9.00 10.76 -10.58
N ARG A 282 -9.57 11.13 -11.74
CA ARG A 282 -11.03 11.18 -11.96
C ARG A 282 -11.47 10.09 -12.93
N LEU A 283 -12.39 9.22 -12.53
CA LEU A 283 -12.88 8.14 -13.40
C LEU A 283 -13.85 8.65 -14.48
N PHE A 284 -14.73 9.59 -14.14
CA PHE A 284 -15.79 10.07 -15.02
C PHE A 284 -15.54 11.52 -15.48
N PRO A 285 -16.00 11.89 -16.71
CA PRO A 285 -16.71 11.03 -17.66
C PRO A 285 -15.84 10.01 -18.42
N PHE A 286 -14.53 10.28 -18.59
CA PHE A 286 -13.68 9.48 -19.50
C PHE A 286 -12.36 8.96 -18.91
N GLY A 287 -12.02 9.24 -17.66
CA GLY A 287 -10.74 8.81 -17.09
C GLY A 287 -10.58 7.29 -16.96
N TRP A 288 -11.68 6.56 -16.81
CA TRP A 288 -11.69 5.09 -16.86
C TRP A 288 -11.07 4.55 -18.16
N PHE A 289 -11.24 5.25 -19.28
CA PHE A 289 -10.68 4.85 -20.58
C PHE A 289 -9.15 4.89 -20.55
N HIS A 290 -8.56 5.92 -19.94
CA HIS A 290 -7.11 6.02 -19.80
C HIS A 290 -6.53 4.86 -18.98
N ILE A 291 -7.19 4.50 -17.88
CA ILE A 291 -6.79 3.39 -17.00
C ILE A 291 -6.92 2.04 -17.71
N LEU A 292 -8.05 1.78 -18.37
CA LEU A 292 -8.26 0.53 -19.11
C LEU A 292 -7.33 0.39 -20.32
N ARG A 293 -7.02 1.50 -21.00
CA ARG A 293 -6.03 1.51 -22.07
C ARG A 293 -4.65 1.19 -21.53
N ASP A 294 -4.24 1.85 -20.45
CA ASP A 294 -2.93 1.64 -19.81
C ASP A 294 -2.75 0.18 -19.37
N ARG A 295 -3.77 -0.39 -18.72
CA ARG A 295 -3.79 -1.83 -18.36
C ARG A 295 -3.47 -2.76 -19.53
N ARG A 296 -3.90 -2.43 -20.76
CA ARG A 296 -3.69 -3.28 -21.93
C ARG A 296 -2.32 -3.12 -22.57
N VAL A 297 -1.67 -1.97 -22.38
CA VAL A 297 -0.45 -1.60 -23.13
C VAL A 297 0.77 -1.41 -22.24
N THR A 298 0.58 -1.37 -20.92
CA THR A 298 1.66 -1.23 -19.96
C THR A 298 2.63 -2.41 -20.07
N ASP A 299 3.92 -2.11 -20.02
CA ASP A 299 5.00 -3.08 -19.91
C ASP A 299 5.49 -3.25 -18.47
N TRP A 300 4.80 -2.64 -17.50
CA TRP A 300 5.09 -2.68 -16.07
C TRP A 300 4.15 -3.63 -15.32
N ALA A 301 4.74 -4.47 -14.46
CA ALA A 301 4.03 -5.25 -13.46
C ALA A 301 4.36 -4.76 -12.04
N ASN A 302 3.35 -4.65 -11.19
CA ASN A 302 3.54 -4.44 -9.75
C ASN A 302 3.29 -5.76 -9.01
N ILE A 303 4.30 -6.28 -8.32
CA ILE A 303 4.23 -7.48 -7.48
C ILE A 303 3.95 -7.04 -6.05
N ASN A 304 2.68 -7.13 -5.64
CA ASN A 304 2.24 -6.69 -4.33
C ASN A 304 2.43 -7.76 -3.25
N GLY A 305 2.31 -9.04 -3.63
CA GLY A 305 2.42 -10.14 -2.69
C GLY A 305 3.08 -11.35 -3.32
N LEU A 306 4.16 -11.81 -2.69
CA LEU A 306 4.83 -13.06 -3.06
C LEU A 306 5.28 -13.74 -1.78
N GLY A 307 4.73 -14.90 -1.45
CA GLY A 307 5.18 -15.58 -0.24
C GLY A 307 4.59 -16.96 -0.01
N LEU A 308 5.28 -17.71 0.86
CA LEU A 308 4.82 -18.97 1.43
C LEU A 308 4.52 -18.81 2.92
N LEU A 309 3.52 -19.56 3.39
CA LEU A 309 3.27 -19.73 4.82
C LEU A 309 4.50 -20.32 5.52
N PRO A 310 4.80 -19.92 6.77
CA PRO A 310 6.00 -20.35 7.50
C PRO A 310 6.28 -21.85 7.46
N GLN A 311 5.24 -22.68 7.64
CA GLN A 311 5.35 -24.15 7.67
C GLN A 311 5.72 -24.80 6.34
N TYR A 312 5.66 -24.07 5.22
CA TYR A 312 6.04 -24.58 3.89
C TYR A 312 7.31 -23.92 3.34
N ARG A 313 8.03 -23.14 4.15
CA ARG A 313 9.33 -22.54 3.77
C ARG A 313 10.46 -23.59 3.78
N GLY A 314 11.56 -23.32 3.08
CA GLY A 314 12.79 -24.12 3.13
C GLY A 314 12.76 -25.49 2.42
N VAL A 315 11.63 -25.90 1.84
CA VAL A 315 11.48 -27.22 1.16
C VAL A 315 11.54 -27.13 -0.37
N GLY A 316 12.19 -26.10 -0.92
CA GLY A 316 12.26 -25.84 -2.37
C GLY A 316 10.98 -25.22 -2.95
N ALA A 317 9.93 -25.03 -2.15
CA ALA A 317 8.70 -24.38 -2.59
C ALA A 317 8.90 -22.91 -2.99
N ASN A 318 9.92 -22.23 -2.44
CA ASN A 318 10.32 -20.89 -2.89
C ASN A 318 10.77 -20.92 -4.36
N ALA A 319 11.53 -21.94 -4.77
CA ALA A 319 11.95 -22.08 -6.16
C ALA A 319 10.75 -22.23 -7.10
N LEU A 320 9.73 -22.99 -6.70
CA LEU A 320 8.47 -23.08 -7.42
C LEU A 320 7.82 -21.70 -7.59
N LEU A 321 7.71 -20.94 -6.50
CA LEU A 321 7.11 -19.60 -6.52
C LEU A 321 7.87 -18.62 -7.45
N TYR A 322 9.20 -18.65 -7.43
CA TYR A 322 10.03 -17.78 -8.28
C TYR A 322 9.97 -18.17 -9.75
N THR A 323 9.99 -19.46 -10.06
CA THR A 323 9.81 -19.94 -11.45
C THR A 323 8.45 -19.54 -11.98
N GLU A 324 7.40 -19.63 -11.17
CA GLU A 324 6.06 -19.20 -11.58
C GLU A 324 5.94 -17.68 -11.74
N LEU A 325 6.63 -16.89 -10.92
CA LEU A 325 6.72 -15.45 -11.14
C LEU A 325 7.41 -15.16 -12.47
N ARG A 326 8.58 -15.77 -12.73
CA ARG A 326 9.32 -15.58 -13.97
C ARG A 326 8.48 -15.94 -15.20
N ASP A 327 7.78 -17.06 -15.15
CA ASP A 327 6.91 -17.52 -16.23
C ASP A 327 5.71 -16.58 -16.42
N THR A 328 5.16 -16.02 -15.34
CA THR A 328 4.09 -15.00 -15.41
C THR A 328 4.58 -13.74 -16.12
N ILE A 329 5.74 -13.23 -15.72
CA ILE A 329 6.36 -12.03 -16.31
C ILE A 329 6.61 -12.23 -17.80
N LYS A 330 7.22 -13.37 -18.16
CA LYS A 330 7.55 -13.70 -19.56
C LYS A 330 6.30 -13.89 -20.42
N THR A 331 5.28 -14.60 -19.92
CA THR A 331 4.04 -14.87 -20.66
C THR A 331 3.27 -13.60 -20.99
N HIS A 332 3.27 -12.62 -20.08
CA HIS A 332 2.61 -11.33 -20.29
C HIS A 332 3.47 -10.32 -21.05
N GLY A 333 4.75 -10.61 -21.26
CA GLY A 333 5.67 -9.72 -21.97
C GLY A 333 6.01 -8.43 -21.20
N PHE A 334 5.90 -8.45 -19.87
CA PHE A 334 6.32 -7.29 -19.06
C PHE A 334 7.83 -7.08 -19.21
N LYS A 335 8.23 -5.81 -19.36
CA LYS A 335 9.62 -5.38 -19.45
C LYS A 335 10.17 -4.85 -18.12
N HIS A 336 9.27 -4.43 -17.24
CA HIS A 336 9.63 -3.83 -15.96
C HIS A 336 8.79 -4.44 -14.84
N VAL A 337 9.43 -4.70 -13.72
CA VAL A 337 8.79 -5.30 -12.54
C VAL A 337 9.12 -4.47 -11.32
N ASP A 338 8.09 -4.07 -10.58
CA ASP A 338 8.19 -3.38 -9.30
C ASP A 338 7.74 -4.32 -8.19
N ILE A 339 8.65 -4.71 -7.29
CA ILE A 339 8.34 -5.43 -6.06
C ILE A 339 7.95 -4.40 -5.02
N VAL A 340 6.71 -4.45 -4.55
CA VAL A 340 6.11 -3.36 -3.80
C VAL A 340 6.29 -3.55 -2.29
N GLN A 341 6.87 -2.55 -1.61
CA GLN A 341 6.84 -2.36 -0.15
C GLN A 341 7.23 -3.59 0.70
N VAL A 342 8.46 -4.10 0.53
CA VAL A 342 9.03 -5.10 1.44
C VAL A 342 9.53 -4.40 2.70
N ASN A 343 8.95 -4.73 3.85
CA ASN A 343 9.39 -4.21 5.15
C ASN A 343 10.87 -4.57 5.40
N GLU A 344 11.65 -3.60 5.88
CA GLU A 344 13.09 -3.74 6.07
C GLU A 344 13.49 -4.88 7.03
N ASN A 345 12.62 -5.24 7.97
CA ASN A 345 12.83 -6.30 8.96
C ASN A 345 12.45 -7.69 8.43
N ASN A 346 11.90 -7.79 7.22
CA ASN A 346 11.63 -9.07 6.57
C ASN A 346 12.88 -9.61 5.87
N PHE A 347 13.89 -9.99 6.67
CA PHE A 347 15.20 -10.43 6.18
C PHE A 347 15.12 -11.58 5.18
N ASN A 348 14.20 -12.54 5.39
CA ASN A 348 14.02 -13.67 4.48
C ASN A 348 13.57 -13.21 3.10
N SER A 349 12.49 -12.41 3.03
CA SER A 349 11.99 -11.89 1.76
C SER A 349 13.04 -11.03 1.07
N ARG A 350 13.74 -10.18 1.82
CA ARG A 350 14.80 -9.34 1.27
C ARG A 350 15.95 -10.15 0.68
N SER A 351 16.47 -11.11 1.44
CA SER A 351 17.57 -11.99 1.00
C SER A 351 17.18 -12.81 -0.22
N ASP A 352 15.95 -13.30 -0.26
CA ASP A 352 15.41 -14.03 -1.42
C ASP A 352 15.38 -13.12 -2.66
N MET A 353 14.89 -11.88 -2.53
CA MET A 353 14.81 -10.90 -3.62
C MET A 353 16.20 -10.45 -4.11
N GLU A 354 17.14 -10.21 -3.19
CA GLU A 354 18.53 -9.88 -3.53
C GLU A 354 19.21 -11.04 -4.30
N THR A 355 18.92 -12.29 -3.91
CA THR A 355 19.39 -13.49 -4.63
C THR A 355 18.79 -13.59 -6.03
N MET A 356 17.56 -13.08 -6.22
CA MET A 356 16.90 -12.96 -7.53
C MET A 356 17.31 -11.68 -8.29
N GLY A 357 18.39 -11.01 -7.89
CA GLY A 357 18.90 -9.84 -8.61
C GLY A 357 18.00 -8.60 -8.56
N ILE A 358 17.05 -8.54 -7.61
CA ILE A 358 16.19 -7.37 -7.41
C ILE A 358 17.03 -6.20 -6.90
N GLN A 359 16.85 -5.04 -7.52
CA GLN A 359 17.53 -3.80 -7.14
C GLN A 359 16.60 -2.93 -6.31
N TRP A 360 16.88 -2.77 -5.01
CA TRP A 360 16.14 -1.83 -4.17
C TRP A 360 16.44 -0.40 -4.60
N TYR A 361 15.40 0.32 -5.03
CA TYR A 361 15.54 1.61 -5.71
C TYR A 361 14.57 2.69 -5.21
N LYS A 362 13.59 2.32 -4.40
CA LYS A 362 12.74 3.26 -3.66
C LYS A 362 12.65 2.85 -2.20
N ARG A 363 12.61 3.85 -1.32
CA ARG A 363 12.42 3.66 0.11
C ARG A 363 11.31 4.56 0.62
N HIS A 364 10.41 3.94 1.37
CA HIS A 364 9.35 4.63 2.08
C HIS A 364 9.52 4.45 3.58
N ARG A 365 9.18 5.48 4.36
CA ARG A 365 9.38 5.52 5.80
C ARG A 365 8.08 5.80 6.55
N HIS A 366 7.90 5.07 7.65
CA HIS A 366 7.04 5.44 8.76
C HIS A 366 7.88 6.04 9.89
N TYR A 367 7.24 6.92 10.64
CA TYR A 367 7.83 7.67 11.74
C TYR A 367 7.03 7.42 13.01
N LYS A 368 7.68 7.65 14.15
CA LYS A 368 7.11 7.49 15.48
C LYS A 368 7.59 8.57 16.43
N LEU A 369 6.70 8.99 17.33
CA LEU A 369 6.98 9.84 18.49
C LEU A 369 6.25 9.28 19.71
N VAL A 370 6.95 9.16 20.84
CA VAL A 370 6.37 8.80 22.15
C VAL A 370 6.19 10.09 22.96
N LEU A 371 5.04 10.24 23.64
CA LEU A 371 4.50 11.53 24.10
C LEU A 371 4.78 11.97 25.54
#